data_AF-A0A4R7K8P7-F1
#
_entry.id   AF-A0A4R7K8P7-F1
#
_cell.length_a   1.000
_cell.length_b   1.000
_cell.length_c   1.000
_cell.angle_alpha   90.00
_cell.angle_beta   90.00
_cell.angle_gamma   90.00
#
_symmetry.space_group_name_H-M   'P 1'
#
loop_
_entity.id
_entity.type
_entity.pdbx_description
1 polymer ?
#
loop_
_entity_poly.entity_id
_entity_poly.type
_entity_poly.pdbx_seq_one_letter_code
_entity_poly.pdbx_strand_id
1 'polypeptide(L)'
;MNLLKINSIDRKWWEIILWWELRRIAYNIIMYFIGLLSFYICFVTIPLVYLVIGLVLNIIYTIGWIVELIGRRNWKFESKLKYPKYAFNGYLVFSVITVFGFSIFLLLR
;
A
#
# COMPACT_ATOMS: atom_id res chain seq x y z
N MET A 1 -0.90 -18.81 16.07
CA MET A 1 -1.80 -17.79 15.48
C MET A 1 -1.24 -17.39 14.14
N ASN A 2 -1.93 -17.70 13.04
CA ASN A 2 -1.40 -17.48 11.69
C ASN A 2 -1.64 -16.01 11.28
N LEU A 3 -0.68 -15.11 11.59
CA LEU A 3 -0.80 -13.66 11.40
C LEU A 3 -1.07 -13.23 9.94
N LEU A 4 -0.76 -14.12 8.98
CA LEU A 4 -0.96 -13.90 7.55
C LEU A 4 -2.40 -14.19 7.08
N LYS A 5 -3.17 -14.93 7.87
CA LYS A 5 -4.52 -15.40 7.51
C LYS A 5 -5.54 -14.63 8.33
N ILE A 6 -6.39 -13.85 7.65
CA ILE A 6 -7.56 -13.20 8.29
C ILE A 6 -8.55 -14.31 8.63
N ASN A 7 -8.39 -14.91 9.81
CA ASN A 7 -9.15 -16.05 10.27
C ASN A 7 -10.22 -15.69 11.32
N SER A 8 -10.18 -14.47 11.86
CA SER A 8 -11.05 -14.04 12.95
C SER A 8 -11.82 -12.76 12.60
N ILE A 9 -13.06 -12.73 13.09
CA ILE A 9 -14.04 -11.65 12.86
C ILE A 9 -13.81 -10.53 13.88
N ASP A 10 -13.50 -10.92 15.11
CA ASP A 10 -13.20 -10.03 16.23
C ASP A 10 -11.71 -9.76 16.33
N ARG A 11 -11.14 -9.24 15.22
CA ARG A 11 -9.75 -8.79 15.25
C ARG A 11 -9.61 -7.64 16.22
N LYS A 12 -8.66 -7.78 17.15
CA LYS A 12 -8.30 -6.69 18.05
C LYS A 12 -7.67 -5.56 17.22
N TRP A 13 -7.75 -4.34 17.71
CA TRP A 13 -7.19 -3.16 17.04
C TRP A 13 -5.70 -3.34 16.68
N TRP A 14 -4.91 -3.96 17.56
CA TRP A 14 -3.50 -4.27 17.30
C TRP A 14 -3.30 -5.36 16.23
N GLU A 15 -4.21 -6.33 16.09
CA GLU A 15 -4.14 -7.36 15.04
C GLU A 15 -4.37 -6.75 13.67
N ILE A 16 -5.28 -5.76 13.58
CA ILE A 16 -5.51 -4.97 12.37
C ILE A 16 -4.22 -4.20 12.03
N ILE A 17 -3.68 -3.42 12.98
CA ILE A 17 -2.46 -2.64 12.75
C ILE A 17 -1.30 -3.55 12.33
N LEU A 18 -1.06 -4.64 13.05
CA LEU A 18 0.06 -5.55 12.76
C LEU A 18 -0.08 -6.22 11.39
N TRP A 19 -1.30 -6.57 10.98
CA TRP A 19 -1.57 -7.11 9.65
C TRP A 19 -1.23 -6.12 8.54
N TRP A 20 -1.54 -4.84 8.74
CA TRP A 20 -1.23 -3.77 7.79
C TRP A 20 0.26 -3.39 7.81
N GLU A 21 0.88 -3.27 8.97
CA GLU A 21 2.30 -2.92 9.10
C GLU A 21 3.22 -4.02 8.57
N LEU A 22 2.89 -5.30 8.80
CA LEU A 22 3.66 -6.41 8.22
C LEU A 22 3.66 -6.36 6.69
N ARG A 23 2.50 -6.01 6.09
CA ARG A 23 2.39 -5.83 4.64
C ARG A 23 3.00 -4.53 4.15
N ARG A 24 3.12 -3.51 5.00
CA ARG A 24 3.82 -2.26 4.65
C ARG A 24 5.28 -2.56 4.31
N ILE A 25 5.91 -3.47 5.04
CA ILE A 25 7.28 -3.92 4.76
C ILE A 25 7.35 -4.56 3.37
N ALA A 26 6.48 -5.54 3.08
CA ALA A 26 6.43 -6.18 1.77
C ALA A 26 6.11 -5.20 0.63
N TYR A 27 5.16 -4.28 0.86
CA TYR A 27 4.81 -3.22 -0.07
C TYR A 27 6.00 -2.29 -0.36
N ASN A 28 6.69 -1.80 0.67
CA ASN A 28 7.84 -0.91 0.50
C ASN A 28 9.00 -1.62 -0.22
N ILE A 29 9.20 -2.92 -0.01
CA ILE A 29 10.17 -3.71 -0.78
C ILE A 29 9.78 -3.75 -2.26
N ILE A 30 8.52 -4.05 -2.58
CA ILE A 30 8.02 -4.07 -3.96
C ILE A 30 8.18 -2.68 -4.61
N MET A 31 7.78 -1.63 -3.91
CA MET A 31 7.88 -0.25 -4.41
C MET A 31 9.32 0.21 -4.57
N TYR A 32 10.24 -0.25 -3.73
CA TYR A 32 11.67 0.03 -3.89
C TYR A 32 12.20 -0.53 -5.21
N PHE A 33 11.90 -1.79 -5.54
CA PHE A 33 12.29 -2.37 -6.83
C PHE A 33 11.63 -1.69 -8.02
N ILE A 34 10.36 -1.32 -7.89
CA ILE A 34 9.65 -0.56 -8.93
C ILE A 34 10.31 0.81 -9.15
N GLY A 35 10.62 1.54 -8.08
CA GLY A 35 11.33 2.82 -8.16
C GLY A 35 12.71 2.68 -8.80
N LEU A 36 13.47 1.64 -8.45
CA LEU A 36 14.76 1.33 -9.09
C LEU A 36 14.60 1.06 -10.59
N LEU A 37 13.58 0.30 -10.99
CA LEU A 37 13.33 0.04 -12.41
C LEU A 37 12.93 1.32 -13.16
N SER A 38 12.10 2.17 -12.55
CA SER A 38 11.75 3.49 -13.09
C SER A 38 12.96 4.41 -13.25
N PHE A 39 13.93 4.38 -12.32
CA PHE A 39 15.19 5.11 -12.49
C PHE A 39 15.98 4.63 -13.71
N TYR A 40 16.05 3.30 -13.93
CA TYR A 40 16.78 2.72 -15.06
C TYR A 40 16.16 3.09 -16.41
N ILE A 41 14.82 3.12 -16.51
CA ILE A 41 14.12 3.41 -17.78
C ILE A 41 14.28 4.87 -18.21
N CYS A 42 14.25 5.80 -17.26
CA CYS A 42 14.11 7.23 -17.60
C CYS A 42 15.38 8.07 -17.36
N PHE A 43 16.49 7.49 -16.89
CA PHE A 43 17.70 8.24 -16.47
C PHE A 43 17.35 9.48 -15.62
N VAL A 44 16.32 9.38 -14.76
CA VAL A 44 15.80 10.53 -14.02
C VAL A 44 16.82 10.95 -12.96
N THR A 45 17.34 12.16 -13.13
CA THR A 45 18.43 12.74 -12.33
C THR A 45 18.00 13.31 -10.98
N ILE A 46 16.70 13.29 -10.65
CA ILE A 46 16.17 13.88 -9.41
C ILE A 46 15.54 12.79 -8.52
N PRO A 47 16.35 12.05 -7.73
CA PRO A 47 15.87 11.05 -6.77
C PRO A 47 14.82 11.59 -5.78
N LEU A 48 14.88 12.90 -5.48
CA LEU A 48 14.00 13.55 -4.54
C LEU A 48 12.51 13.40 -4.90
N VAL A 49 12.15 13.40 -6.19
CA VAL A 49 10.74 13.28 -6.61
C VAL A 49 10.17 11.92 -6.23
N TYR A 50 10.92 10.84 -6.42
CA TYR A 50 10.49 9.49 -6.04
C TYR A 50 10.41 9.31 -4.52
N LEU A 51 11.26 9.98 -3.75
CA LEU A 51 11.16 9.99 -2.29
C LEU A 51 9.87 10.67 -1.82
N VAL A 52 9.51 11.82 -2.43
CA VAL A 52 8.26 12.51 -2.11
C VAL A 52 7.04 11.66 -2.48
N ILE A 53 7.05 11.05 -3.67
CA ILE A 53 5.97 10.12 -4.10
C ILE A 53 5.86 8.96 -3.11
N GLY A 54 6.98 8.33 -2.74
CA GLY A 54 7.00 7.22 -1.79
C GLY A 54 6.47 7.61 -0.40
N LEU A 55 6.78 8.82 0.06
CA LEU A 55 6.27 9.36 1.33
C LEU A 55 4.76 9.59 1.28
N VAL A 56 4.27 10.26 0.23
CA VAL A 56 2.82 10.51 0.04
C VAL A 56 2.06 9.20 -0.03
N LEU A 57 2.57 8.23 -0.78
CA LEU A 57 2.00 6.90 -0.85
C LEU A 57 1.93 6.27 0.55
N ASN A 58 3.01 6.25 1.32
CA ASN A 58 3.00 5.69 2.68
C ASN A 58 1.99 6.37 3.63
N ILE A 59 1.71 7.66 3.45
CA ILE A 59 0.63 8.36 4.18
C ILE A 59 -0.74 7.80 3.77
N ILE A 60 -1.00 7.67 2.46
CA ILE A 60 -2.27 7.13 1.95
C ILE A 60 -2.47 5.68 2.41
N TYR A 61 -1.41 4.86 2.44
CA TYR A 61 -1.45 3.51 3.00
C TYR A 61 -1.94 3.50 4.45
N THR A 62 -1.47 4.47 5.23
CA THR A 62 -1.82 4.62 6.65
C THR A 62 -3.30 4.92 6.83
N ILE A 63 -3.87 5.73 5.94
CA ILE A 63 -5.31 6.02 5.93
C ILE A 63 -6.12 4.73 5.72
N GLY A 64 -5.65 3.79 4.88
CA GLY A 64 -6.34 2.53 4.61
C GLY A 64 -6.64 1.70 5.85
N TRP A 65 -5.65 1.53 6.74
CA TRP A 65 -5.89 0.78 7.98
C TRP A 65 -6.62 1.59 9.06
N ILE A 66 -6.51 2.92 9.06
CA ILE A 66 -7.33 3.80 9.90
C ILE A 66 -8.82 3.63 9.54
N VAL A 67 -9.15 3.57 8.25
CA VAL A 67 -10.52 3.34 7.77
C VAL A 67 -11.04 1.97 8.26
N GLU A 68 -10.21 0.93 8.24
CA GLU A 68 -10.58 -0.37 8.80
C GLU A 68 -10.83 -0.31 10.32
N LEU A 69 -10.01 0.42 11.07
CA LEU A 69 -10.20 0.58 12.52
C LEU A 69 -11.50 1.30 12.88
N ILE A 70 -11.87 2.34 12.11
CA ILE A 70 -13.13 3.07 12.29
C ILE A 70 -14.30 2.15 11.89
N GLY A 71 -14.17 1.45 10.76
CA GLY A 71 -15.17 0.53 10.22
C GLY A 71 -15.39 -0.73 11.05
N ARG A 72 -14.44 -1.08 11.93
CA ARG A 72 -14.43 -2.37 12.67
C ARG A 72 -15.72 -2.65 13.43
N ARG A 73 -16.39 -1.63 13.96
CA ARG A 73 -17.62 -1.76 14.76
C ARG A 73 -18.87 -1.89 13.88
N ASN A 74 -18.94 -1.09 12.80
CA ASN A 74 -20.19 -0.84 12.09
C ASN A 74 -20.32 -1.58 10.75
N TRP A 75 -19.24 -2.16 10.22
CA TRP A 75 -19.29 -2.88 8.95
C TRP A 75 -19.93 -4.26 9.05
N LYS A 76 -20.58 -4.69 7.97
CA LYS A 76 -21.12 -6.05 7.83
C LYS A 76 -19.99 -7.07 7.84
N PHE A 77 -20.28 -8.28 8.31
CA PHE A 77 -19.35 -9.40 8.41
C PHE A 77 -18.51 -9.61 7.14
N GLU A 78 -19.17 -9.68 5.99
CA GLU A 78 -18.48 -9.92 4.72
C GLU A 78 -17.48 -8.82 4.38
N SER A 79 -17.86 -7.56 4.65
CA SER A 79 -17.02 -6.39 4.39
C SER A 79 -15.77 -6.40 5.27
N LYS A 80 -15.88 -6.82 6.55
CA LYS A 80 -14.72 -6.91 7.47
C LYS A 80 -13.64 -7.89 7.00
N LEU A 81 -14.03 -8.96 6.30
CA LEU A 81 -13.09 -9.98 5.80
C LEU A 81 -12.53 -9.63 4.42
N LYS A 82 -13.35 -9.01 3.57
CA LYS A 82 -13.02 -8.68 2.18
C LYS A 82 -12.19 -7.38 2.10
N TYR A 83 -12.60 -6.33 2.81
CA TYR A 83 -11.99 -4.99 2.75
C TYR A 83 -10.46 -4.98 2.82
N PRO A 84 -9.80 -5.51 3.87
CA PRO A 84 -8.35 -5.46 4.00
C PRO A 84 -7.61 -5.98 2.75
N LYS A 85 -8.08 -7.11 2.19
CA LYS A 85 -7.46 -7.73 1.01
C LYS A 85 -7.61 -6.86 -0.24
N TYR A 86 -8.83 -6.36 -0.50
CA TYR A 86 -9.11 -5.54 -1.67
C TYR A 86 -8.48 -4.15 -1.55
N ALA A 87 -8.53 -3.53 -0.37
CA ALA A 87 -7.92 -2.25 -0.10
C ALA A 87 -6.40 -2.32 -0.28
N PHE A 88 -5.73 -3.33 0.29
CA PHE A 88 -4.30 -3.52 0.10
C PHE A 88 -3.93 -3.77 -1.37
N ASN A 89 -4.59 -4.72 -2.04
CA ASN A 89 -4.26 -5.04 -3.44
C ASN A 89 -4.56 -3.86 -4.38
N GLY A 90 -5.70 -3.20 -4.21
CA GLY A 90 -6.07 -2.03 -5.00
C GLY A 90 -5.09 -0.89 -4.80
N TYR A 91 -4.68 -0.64 -3.56
CA TYR A 91 -3.68 0.36 -3.24
C TYR A 91 -2.29 0.02 -3.81
N LEU A 92 -1.89 -1.25 -3.79
CA LEU A 92 -0.63 -1.70 -4.40
C LEU A 92 -0.64 -1.44 -5.91
N VAL A 93 -1.70 -1.84 -6.61
CA VAL A 93 -1.85 -1.58 -8.05
C VAL A 93 -1.84 -0.08 -8.35
N PHE A 94 -2.58 0.72 -7.58
CA PHE A 94 -2.59 2.17 -7.70
C PHE A 94 -1.19 2.78 -7.53
N SER A 95 -0.42 2.31 -6.54
CA SER A 95 0.94 2.78 -6.28
C SER A 95 1.89 2.44 -7.42
N VAL A 96 1.83 1.20 -7.92
CA VAL A 96 2.62 0.73 -9.07
C VAL A 96 2.32 1.59 -10.30
N ILE A 97 1.04 1.79 -10.63
CA ILE A 97 0.62 2.62 -11.77
C ILE A 97 1.08 4.07 -11.59
N THR A 98 1.00 4.62 -10.39
CA THR A 98 1.45 6.00 -10.13
C THR A 98 2.93 6.17 -10.41
N VAL A 99 3.78 5.27 -9.89
CA VAL A 99 5.23 5.36 -10.06
C VAL A 99 5.64 5.06 -11.51
N PHE A 100 5.13 3.99 -12.11
CA PHE A 100 5.43 3.67 -13.51
C PHE A 100 4.86 4.70 -14.47
N GLY A 101 3.61 5.12 -14.28
CA GLY A 101 2.95 6.13 -15.11
C GLY A 101 3.69 7.45 -15.08
N PHE A 102 4.18 7.88 -13.90
CA PHE A 102 5.04 9.05 -13.79
C PHE A 102 6.35 8.89 -14.55
N SER A 103 6.99 7.72 -14.47
CA SER A 103 8.22 7.46 -15.25
C SER A 103 7.97 7.49 -16.77
N ILE A 104 6.91 6.84 -17.27
CA ILE A 104 6.56 6.85 -18.70
C ILE A 104 6.23 8.26 -19.17
N PHE A 105 5.50 9.04 -18.35
CA PHE A 105 5.21 10.43 -18.64
C PHE A 105 6.48 11.28 -18.80
N LEU A 106 7.48 11.07 -17.93
CA LEU A 106 8.78 11.73 -18.06
C LEU A 106 9.58 11.25 -19.28
N LEU A 107 9.44 9.99 -19.70
CA LEU A 107 10.11 9.46 -20.89
C LEU A 107 9.54 10.05 -22.19
N LEU A 108 8.22 10.26 -22.25
CA LEU A 108 7.51 10.72 -23.45
C LEU A 108 7.52 12.25 -23.64
N ARG A 109 7.98 12.99 -22.63
CA ARG A 109 8.09 14.46 -22.65
C ARG A 109 9.48 14.88 -23.11
#